data_AF-A0A448YIL9-F1
#
_entry.id   AF-A0A448YIL9-F1
#
_cell.length_a   1.000
_cell.length_b   1.000
_cell.length_c   1.000
_cell.angle_alpha   90.00
_cell.angle_beta   90.00
_cell.angle_gamma   90.00
#
_symmetry.space_group_name_H-M   'P 1'
#
loop_
_entity.id
_entity.type
_entity.pdbx_description
1 polymer ?
#
loop_
_entity_poly.entity_id
_entity_poly.type
_entity_poly.pdbx_seq_one_letter_code
_entity_poly.pdbx_strand_id
1 'polypeptide(L)'
;MANYSSQTVAQLKELLKARGLTVNGVKADLIARLEESDKIDAELDEQEAQEEPAEAGQEVKKVEKVETVEAVKVVELPAQPVEPVAVQPVKPATTPIQPEEQAPPAAPALTLDQLKDAAVKSLEQKITRAQRFNSEEDVKSLETTLKRIQKFGVSPESAIARELGYKTEAQKKKEEHDWKKKEAERKTREYQQSRSKNNRLHGHRRQRERYTPYARERTN
;
A
#
# COMPACT_ATOMS: atom_id res chain seq x y z
N MET A 1 30.47 28.88 6.60
CA MET A 1 29.55 27.76 6.29
C MET A 1 28.14 28.17 6.66
N ALA A 2 27.20 28.11 5.71
CA ALA A 2 25.79 28.40 5.97
C ALA A 2 25.16 27.24 6.77
N ASN A 3 24.38 27.56 7.80
CA ASN A 3 23.69 26.55 8.62
C ASN A 3 22.32 26.22 8.03
N TYR A 4 22.25 25.17 7.21
CA TYR A 4 21.01 24.73 6.53
C TYR A 4 20.05 23.94 7.45
N SER A 5 20.51 23.49 8.62
CA SER A 5 19.72 22.69 9.57
C SER A 5 18.44 23.38 10.06
N SER A 6 18.46 24.71 10.18
CA SER A 6 17.31 25.52 10.63
C SER A 6 16.24 25.72 9.55
N GLN A 7 16.52 25.38 8.29
CA GLN A 7 15.56 25.56 7.20
C GLN A 7 14.59 24.38 7.09
N THR A 8 13.42 24.66 6.52
CA THR A 8 12.42 23.63 6.21
C THR A 8 12.77 22.87 4.94
N VAL A 9 12.23 21.67 4.77
CA VAL A 9 12.46 20.85 3.55
C VAL A 9 12.02 21.59 2.27
N ALA A 10 10.98 22.43 2.35
CA ALA A 10 10.53 23.23 1.22
C ALA A 10 11.60 24.25 0.78
N GLN A 11 12.14 25.00 1.74
CA GLN A 11 13.20 25.98 1.51
C GLN A 11 14.48 25.33 0.96
N LEU A 12 14.88 24.18 1.53
CA LEU A 12 16.06 23.43 1.05
C LEU A 12 15.88 22.98 -0.40
N LYS A 13 14.68 22.54 -0.79
CA LYS A 13 14.39 22.16 -2.18
C LYS A 13 14.39 23.35 -3.12
N GLU A 14 13.96 24.52 -2.68
CA GLU A 14 14.02 25.75 -3.47
C GLU A 14 15.47 26.17 -3.73
N LEU A 15 16.33 26.12 -2.70
CA LEU A 15 17.77 26.39 -2.85
C LEU A 15 18.45 25.40 -3.81
N LEU A 16 18.14 24.11 -3.68
CA LEU A 16 18.68 23.09 -4.59
C LEU A 16 18.19 23.30 -6.03
N LYS A 17 16.93 23.68 -6.25
CA LYS A 17 16.43 24.02 -7.60
C LYS A 17 17.13 25.25 -8.18
N ALA A 18 17.33 26.28 -7.36
CA ALA A 18 18.01 27.50 -7.79
C ALA A 18 19.46 27.21 -8.24
N ARG A 19 20.12 26.22 -7.62
CA ARG A 19 21.46 25.75 -7.97
C ARG A 19 21.49 24.62 -9.01
N GLY A 20 20.34 24.20 -9.55
CA GLY A 20 20.26 23.11 -10.52
C GLY A 20 20.58 21.71 -9.96
N LEU A 21 20.59 21.56 -8.63
CA LEU A 21 20.89 20.32 -7.92
C LEU A 21 19.63 19.46 -7.73
N THR A 22 19.82 18.15 -7.54
CA THR A 22 18.70 17.21 -7.37
C THR A 22 17.97 17.42 -6.03
N VAL A 23 16.64 17.53 -6.09
CA VAL A 23 15.74 17.76 -4.92
C VAL A 23 15.20 16.50 -4.24
N ASN A 24 15.73 15.33 -4.61
CA ASN A 24 15.31 14.05 -4.07
C ASN A 24 16.15 13.69 -2.84
N GLY A 25 15.51 13.11 -1.82
CA GLY A 25 16.16 12.67 -0.58
C GLY A 25 15.43 13.10 0.69
N VAL A 26 15.99 12.67 1.82
CA VAL A 26 15.56 13.08 3.17
C VAL A 26 16.18 14.45 3.50
N LYS A 27 15.66 15.17 4.51
CA LYS A 27 16.16 16.51 4.90
C LYS A 27 17.69 16.55 5.06
N ALA A 28 18.29 15.51 5.65
CA ALA A 28 19.74 15.40 5.82
C ALA A 28 20.48 15.36 4.46
N ASP A 29 20.00 14.59 3.50
CA ASP A 29 20.60 14.50 2.16
C ASP A 29 20.55 15.84 1.41
N LEU A 30 19.45 16.58 1.57
CA LEU A 30 19.29 17.91 0.96
C LEU A 30 20.29 18.91 1.56
N ILE A 31 20.53 18.84 2.87
CA ILE A 31 21.52 19.66 3.57
C ILE A 31 22.93 19.31 3.11
N ALA A 32 23.29 18.03 3.15
CA ALA A 32 24.61 17.55 2.74
C ALA A 32 24.97 18.00 1.32
N ARG A 33 24.01 17.90 0.38
CA ARG A 33 24.21 18.34 -1.01
C ARG A 33 24.43 19.85 -1.15
N LEU A 34 23.74 20.67 -0.34
CA LEU A 34 23.97 22.12 -0.32
C LEU A 34 25.34 22.45 0.27
N GLU A 35 25.73 21.79 1.36
CA GLU A 35 27.04 21.99 1.98
C GLU A 35 28.19 21.52 1.09
N GLU A 36 28.04 20.40 0.37
CA GLU A 36 28.99 19.95 -0.64
C GLU A 36 29.11 20.97 -1.78
N SER A 37 28.00 21.49 -2.29
CA SER A 37 28.06 22.55 -3.32
C SER A 37 28.76 23.81 -2.83
N ASP A 38 28.48 24.28 -1.60
CA ASP A 38 29.15 25.46 -1.04
C ASP A 38 30.65 25.23 -0.82
N LYS A 39 31.05 23.99 -0.47
CA LYS A 39 32.47 23.65 -0.32
C LYS A 39 33.19 23.67 -1.66
N ILE A 40 32.57 23.10 -2.70
CA ILE A 40 33.11 23.11 -4.06
C ILE A 40 33.20 24.54 -4.57
N ASP A 41 32.16 25.34 -4.39
CA ASP A 41 32.15 26.75 -4.81
C ASP A 41 33.26 27.55 -4.08
N ALA A 42 33.46 27.31 -2.78
CA ALA A 42 34.53 27.95 -2.01
C ALA A 42 35.95 27.51 -2.45
N GLU A 43 36.14 26.23 -2.81
CA GLU A 43 37.42 25.73 -3.34
C GLU A 43 37.72 26.28 -4.75
N LEU A 44 36.70 26.51 -5.57
CA LEU A 44 36.85 27.12 -6.89
C LEU A 44 37.21 28.62 -6.80
N ASP A 45 36.56 29.36 -5.91
CA ASP A 45 36.85 30.79 -5.68
C ASP A 45 38.29 31.02 -5.15
N GLU A 46 38.83 30.09 -4.34
CA GLU A 46 40.22 30.17 -3.84
C GLU A 46 41.28 29.88 -4.93
N GLN A 47 40.92 29.12 -5.98
CA GLN A 47 41.80 28.83 -7.12
C GLN A 47 41.82 29.97 -8.15
N GLU A 48 40.71 30.69 -8.33
CA GLU A 48 40.64 31.84 -9.24
C GLU A 48 41.36 33.10 -8.69
N ALA A 49 41.57 33.20 -7.37
CA ALA A 49 42.26 34.36 -6.77
C ALA A 49 43.79 34.39 -6.96
N GLN A 50 44.40 33.36 -7.59
CA GLN A 50 45.83 33.34 -7.92
C GLN A 50 46.13 33.59 -9.41
N GLU A 51 45.13 33.74 -10.27
CA GLU A 51 45.34 34.04 -11.69
C GLU A 51 44.36 35.12 -12.18
N GLU A 52 44.88 36.32 -12.44
CA GLU A 52 44.24 37.36 -13.25
C GLU A 52 45.29 37.92 -14.24
N PRO A 53 44.92 38.47 -15.42
CA PRO A 53 44.03 37.90 -16.45
C PRO A 53 44.57 38.17 -17.90
N ALA A 54 44.11 37.43 -18.92
CA ALA A 54 44.21 37.89 -20.32
C ALA A 54 43.12 37.29 -21.26
N GLU A 55 42.26 38.21 -21.74
CA GLU A 55 41.51 38.26 -23.00
C GLU A 55 40.46 37.19 -23.39
N ALA A 56 39.20 37.62 -23.31
CA ALA A 56 38.29 37.92 -24.42
C ALA A 56 38.06 36.88 -25.56
N GLY A 57 36.80 36.41 -25.63
CA GLY A 57 36.00 36.57 -26.85
C GLY A 57 35.49 35.31 -27.57
N GLN A 58 34.15 35.24 -27.69
CA GLN A 58 33.33 34.56 -28.74
C GLN A 58 33.19 33.03 -28.69
N GLU A 59 32.12 32.36 -29.15
CA GLU A 59 30.69 32.60 -29.38
C GLU A 59 30.09 31.22 -29.76
N VAL A 60 28.99 30.83 -29.11
CA VAL A 60 27.82 30.02 -29.53
C VAL A 60 27.88 28.96 -30.68
N LYS A 61 27.45 27.71 -30.39
CA LYS A 61 26.32 26.92 -30.98
C LYS A 61 26.56 25.38 -30.89
N LYS A 62 25.66 24.59 -30.29
CA LYS A 62 24.48 23.88 -30.90
C LYS A 62 24.92 22.85 -31.96
N VAL A 63 24.50 21.57 -32.04
CA VAL A 63 23.37 20.77 -31.53
C VAL A 63 23.74 19.26 -31.70
N GLU A 64 23.04 18.38 -30.97
CA GLU A 64 22.58 17.03 -31.40
C GLU A 64 23.59 15.89 -31.66
N LYS A 65 23.38 14.75 -30.99
CA LYS A 65 22.54 13.62 -31.49
C LYS A 65 22.83 12.37 -30.64
N VAL A 66 21.93 12.02 -29.72
CA VAL A 66 20.92 10.93 -29.76
C VAL A 66 21.48 9.48 -29.73
N GLU A 67 20.82 8.66 -28.90
CA GLU A 67 20.42 7.27 -29.20
C GLU A 67 21.50 6.16 -29.01
N THR A 68 21.26 4.95 -28.48
CA THR A 68 20.04 4.19 -28.15
C THR A 68 20.45 2.94 -27.34
N VAL A 69 19.49 2.37 -26.58
CA VAL A 69 19.27 0.96 -26.12
C VAL A 69 20.41 -0.06 -25.99
N GLU A 70 20.35 -0.85 -24.91
CA GLU A 70 19.99 -2.29 -24.97
C GLU A 70 19.85 -2.86 -23.54
N ALA A 71 18.65 -3.31 -23.17
CA ALA A 71 18.15 -4.69 -23.30
C ALA A 71 18.71 -5.60 -22.19
N VAL A 72 17.97 -5.76 -21.10
CA VAL A 72 17.04 -6.89 -20.89
C VAL A 72 17.72 -8.25 -21.08
N LYS A 73 18.00 -8.92 -19.96
CA LYS A 73 18.12 -10.38 -19.94
C LYS A 73 17.22 -10.96 -18.85
N VAL A 74 15.99 -11.23 -19.28
CA VAL A 74 15.02 -12.15 -18.65
C VAL A 74 15.19 -13.49 -19.36
N VAL A 75 15.73 -14.49 -18.67
CA VAL A 75 15.58 -15.95 -18.89
C VAL A 75 16.12 -16.57 -17.58
N GLU A 76 15.58 -17.58 -16.91
CA GLU A 76 14.78 -18.70 -17.37
C GLU A 76 14.21 -19.42 -16.14
N LEU A 77 12.92 -19.75 -16.20
CA LEU A 77 12.26 -20.73 -15.36
C LEU A 77 12.23 -22.04 -16.17
N PRO A 78 12.66 -23.18 -15.61
CA PRO A 78 12.01 -24.45 -15.93
C PRO A 78 11.65 -25.19 -14.62
N ALA A 79 10.37 -25.39 -14.31
CA ALA A 79 9.52 -26.47 -14.84
C ALA A 79 10.05 -27.88 -14.55
N GLN A 80 9.56 -28.43 -13.43
CA GLN A 80 9.13 -29.82 -13.13
C GLN A 80 9.85 -31.03 -13.77
N PRO A 81 9.91 -32.14 -13.01
CA PRO A 81 9.15 -33.31 -13.46
C PRO A 81 8.28 -33.94 -12.37
N VAL A 82 7.25 -34.62 -12.88
CA VAL A 82 6.12 -35.31 -12.24
C VAL A 82 6.45 -36.77 -11.88
N GLU A 83 6.01 -37.19 -10.68
CA GLU A 83 5.39 -38.48 -10.28
C GLU A 83 6.15 -39.83 -10.47
N PRO A 84 5.68 -40.99 -9.95
CA PRO A 84 4.71 -41.32 -8.86
C PRO A 84 5.28 -42.36 -7.86
N VAL A 85 4.56 -42.71 -6.77
CA VAL A 85 4.25 -44.12 -6.37
C VAL A 85 3.21 -44.08 -5.24
N ALA A 86 2.06 -44.67 -5.52
CA ALA A 86 0.99 -44.98 -4.57
C ALA A 86 1.21 -46.36 -3.96
N VAL A 87 1.06 -46.52 -2.63
CA VAL A 87 0.55 -47.76 -1.99
C VAL A 87 -0.08 -47.42 -0.62
N GLN A 88 -1.41 -47.47 -0.52
CA GLN A 88 -2.14 -47.86 0.70
C GLN A 88 -2.36 -49.40 0.64
N PRO A 89 -3.02 -50.11 1.59
CA PRO A 89 -3.51 -49.80 2.96
C PRO A 89 -3.15 -50.91 4.00
N VAL A 90 -3.39 -50.70 5.32
CA VAL A 90 -4.08 -51.67 6.21
C VAL A 90 -4.36 -51.08 7.60
N LYS A 91 -5.63 -51.18 8.03
CA LYS A 91 -6.13 -51.12 9.43
C LYS A 91 -6.06 -52.55 10.03
N PRO A 92 -6.04 -52.77 11.37
CA PRO A 92 -7.24 -52.72 12.23
C PRO A 92 -6.98 -52.08 13.62
N ALA A 93 -7.80 -51.15 14.09
CA ALA A 93 -8.92 -51.34 15.03
C ALA A 93 -8.55 -52.03 16.37
N THR A 94 -8.55 -51.27 17.48
CA THR A 94 -9.22 -51.61 18.77
C THR A 94 -9.36 -50.34 19.64
N THR A 95 -10.60 -49.97 19.96
CA THR A 95 -11.11 -48.99 20.97
C THR A 95 -11.37 -49.77 22.28
N PRO A 96 -11.65 -49.23 23.51
CA PRO A 96 -12.01 -47.85 23.90
C PRO A 96 -11.40 -47.35 25.24
N ILE A 97 -11.67 -46.09 25.62
CA ILE A 97 -12.20 -45.60 26.93
C ILE A 97 -12.17 -44.05 26.96
N GLN A 98 -13.34 -43.45 27.19
CA GLN A 98 -13.66 -42.02 27.43
C GLN A 98 -13.52 -41.67 28.94
N PRO A 99 -13.69 -40.42 29.44
CA PRO A 99 -14.06 -39.15 28.80
C PRO A 99 -13.19 -37.93 29.24
N GLU A 100 -12.85 -37.02 28.32
CA GLU A 100 -12.65 -35.62 28.73
C GLU A 100 -13.12 -34.67 27.64
N GLU A 101 -13.88 -33.69 28.10
CA GLU A 101 -14.71 -32.74 27.38
C GLU A 101 -13.84 -31.76 26.58
N GLN A 102 -13.80 -31.93 25.26
CA GLN A 102 -13.21 -30.94 24.35
C GLN A 102 -14.24 -30.39 23.38
N ALA A 103 -14.43 -29.09 23.50
CA ALA A 103 -15.22 -28.21 22.67
C ALA A 103 -14.89 -28.36 21.16
N PRO A 104 -15.85 -28.10 20.26
CA PRO A 104 -15.73 -28.42 18.84
C PRO A 104 -14.59 -27.66 18.13
N PRO A 105 -13.87 -28.29 17.18
CA PRO A 105 -12.80 -27.66 16.41
C PRO A 105 -13.41 -26.73 15.35
N ALA A 106 -13.41 -25.44 15.64
CA ALA A 106 -13.85 -24.41 14.71
C ALA A 106 -12.66 -23.88 13.89
N ALA A 107 -12.63 -24.22 12.59
CA ALA A 107 -12.02 -23.53 11.44
C ALA A 107 -10.54 -23.05 11.53
N PRO A 108 -9.80 -22.97 10.41
CA PRO A 108 -8.42 -22.45 10.41
C PRO A 108 -8.43 -20.92 10.57
N ALA A 109 -8.74 -20.42 11.77
CA ALA A 109 -8.24 -19.13 12.20
C ALA A 109 -6.72 -19.24 12.19
N LEU A 110 -6.02 -18.29 11.57
CA LEU A 110 -4.57 -18.09 11.77
C LEU A 110 -4.33 -18.22 13.27
N THR A 111 -3.79 -19.36 13.69
CA THR A 111 -3.68 -19.66 15.11
C THR A 111 -2.76 -18.61 15.70
N LEU A 112 -2.95 -18.27 16.98
CA LEU A 112 -2.16 -17.20 17.61
C LEU A 112 -0.65 -17.40 17.41
N ASP A 113 -0.21 -18.65 17.27
CA ASP A 113 1.17 -19.01 16.98
C ASP A 113 1.59 -18.65 15.56
N GLN A 114 0.78 -18.92 14.53
CA GLN A 114 1.07 -18.46 13.16
C GLN A 114 1.18 -16.93 13.07
N LEU A 115 0.38 -16.21 13.86
CA LEU A 115 0.42 -14.75 13.90
C LEU A 115 1.68 -14.23 14.61
N LYS A 116 2.15 -14.90 15.67
CA LYS A 116 3.45 -14.62 16.29
C LYS A 116 4.58 -14.80 15.29
N ASP A 117 4.62 -15.91 14.57
CA ASP A 117 5.68 -16.21 13.60
C ASP A 117 5.70 -15.18 12.46
N ALA A 118 4.52 -14.84 11.92
CA ALA A 118 4.38 -13.80 10.91
C ALA A 118 4.85 -12.41 11.42
N ALA A 119 4.57 -12.09 12.68
CA ALA A 119 5.01 -10.84 13.31
C ALA A 119 6.51 -10.80 13.54
N VAL A 120 7.12 -11.89 14.03
CA VAL A 120 8.58 -11.98 14.21
C VAL A 120 9.28 -11.79 12.87
N LYS A 121 8.85 -12.51 11.82
CA LYS A 121 9.41 -12.36 10.47
C LYS A 121 9.32 -10.94 9.92
N SER A 122 8.17 -10.27 10.12
CA SER A 122 7.99 -8.87 9.71
C SER A 122 8.93 -7.92 10.46
N LEU A 123 9.09 -8.11 11.77
CA LEU A 123 9.97 -7.30 12.59
C LEU A 123 11.45 -7.49 12.26
N GLU A 124 11.92 -8.72 12.06
CA GLU A 124 13.29 -9.00 11.63
C GLU A 124 13.61 -8.33 10.28
N GLN A 125 12.67 -8.36 9.33
CA GLN A 125 12.81 -7.66 8.06
C GLN A 125 12.86 -6.14 8.24
N LYS A 126 12.08 -5.58 9.16
CA LYS A 126 12.12 -4.14 9.45
C LYS A 126 13.42 -3.74 10.15
N ILE A 127 13.92 -4.55 11.08
CA ILE A 127 15.21 -4.32 11.76
C ILE A 127 16.35 -4.33 10.74
N THR A 128 16.42 -5.36 9.89
CA THR A 128 17.48 -5.44 8.86
C THR A 128 17.44 -4.26 7.88
N ARG A 129 16.25 -3.78 7.50
CA ARG A 129 16.11 -2.55 6.70
C ARG A 129 16.57 -1.33 7.48
N ALA A 130 16.06 -1.13 8.70
CA ALA A 130 16.41 0.02 9.53
C ALA A 130 17.92 0.09 9.81
N GLN A 131 18.57 -1.06 10.04
CA GLN A 131 20.03 -1.17 10.14
C GLN A 131 20.73 -0.74 8.85
N ARG A 132 20.25 -1.17 7.69
CA ARG A 132 20.80 -0.75 6.38
C ARG A 132 20.64 0.74 6.11
N PHE A 133 19.58 1.36 6.64
CA PHE A 133 19.32 2.79 6.53
C PHE A 133 19.83 3.60 7.73
N ASN A 134 20.65 3.02 8.62
CA ASN A 134 21.21 3.66 9.82
C ASN A 134 20.15 4.39 10.69
N SER A 135 18.95 3.84 10.78
CA SER A 135 17.85 4.40 11.59
C SER A 135 17.87 3.77 12.99
N GLU A 136 18.79 4.23 13.85
CA GLU A 136 19.05 3.61 15.17
C GLU A 136 17.86 3.64 16.14
N GLU A 137 17.04 4.69 16.09
CA GLU A 137 15.84 4.81 16.93
C GLU A 137 14.81 3.73 16.58
N ASP A 138 14.60 3.51 15.28
CA ASP A 138 13.71 2.48 14.78
C ASP A 138 14.20 1.08 15.17
N VAL A 139 15.50 0.81 15.02
CA VAL A 139 16.08 -0.49 15.43
C VAL A 139 15.81 -0.77 16.90
N LYS A 140 16.07 0.18 17.80
CA LYS A 140 15.82 0.01 19.24
C LYS A 140 14.34 -0.26 19.52
N SER A 141 13.44 0.52 18.93
CA SER A 141 11.99 0.35 19.14
C SER A 141 11.49 -1.00 18.62
N LEU A 142 11.97 -1.44 17.45
CA LEU A 142 11.63 -2.73 16.83
C LEU A 142 12.17 -3.92 17.63
N GLU A 143 13.39 -3.82 18.17
CA GLU A 143 13.95 -4.85 19.04
C GLU A 143 13.17 -5.01 20.35
N THR A 144 12.73 -3.91 20.96
CA THR A 144 11.90 -3.98 22.17
C THR A 144 10.54 -4.64 21.89
N THR A 145 9.92 -4.32 20.76
CA THR A 145 8.66 -4.94 20.34
C THR A 145 8.84 -6.41 20.00
N LEU A 146 9.93 -6.80 19.35
CA LEU A 146 10.30 -8.19 19.08
C LEU A 146 10.44 -8.99 20.39
N LYS A 147 11.20 -8.46 21.37
CA LYS A 147 11.35 -9.10 22.70
C LYS A 147 10.01 -9.24 23.43
N ARG A 148 9.14 -8.23 23.35
CA ARG A 148 7.80 -8.29 23.94
C ARG A 148 6.95 -9.37 23.28
N ILE A 149 6.98 -9.46 21.95
CA ILE A 149 6.21 -10.45 21.19
C ILE A 149 6.72 -11.87 21.44
N GLN A 150 8.03 -12.07 21.56
CA GLN A 150 8.58 -13.38 21.94
C GLN A 150 8.12 -13.81 23.33
N LYS A 151 8.04 -12.87 24.29
CA LYS A 151 7.63 -13.18 25.67
C LYS A 151 6.12 -13.35 25.83
N PHE A 152 5.33 -12.45 25.24
CA PHE A 152 3.90 -12.31 25.52
C PHE A 152 3.01 -12.59 24.31
N GLY A 153 3.58 -12.71 23.12
CA GLY A 153 2.84 -12.80 21.85
C GLY A 153 2.42 -11.43 21.30
N VAL A 154 1.62 -11.48 20.22
CA VAL A 154 1.15 -10.28 19.53
C VAL A 154 -0.22 -9.87 20.06
N SER A 155 -0.34 -8.62 20.51
CA SER A 155 -1.63 -8.06 20.92
C SER A 155 -2.49 -7.69 19.70
N PRO A 156 -3.79 -8.05 19.67
CA PRO A 156 -4.76 -7.63 18.67
C PRO A 156 -4.79 -6.14 18.34
N GLU A 157 -4.47 -5.29 19.31
CA GLU A 157 -4.56 -3.84 19.14
C GLU A 157 -3.23 -3.21 18.70
N SER A 158 -2.14 -3.98 18.72
CA SER A 158 -0.82 -3.52 18.33
C SER A 158 -0.77 -3.11 16.86
N ALA A 159 0.05 -2.11 16.55
CA ALA A 159 0.30 -1.68 15.17
C ALA A 159 0.70 -2.85 14.25
N ILE A 160 1.56 -3.76 14.75
CA ILE A 160 2.03 -4.94 14.00
C ILE A 160 0.86 -5.88 13.65
N ALA A 161 -0.12 -6.04 14.54
CA ALA A 161 -1.28 -6.86 14.27
C ALA A 161 -2.14 -6.24 13.15
N ARG A 162 -2.31 -4.91 13.17
CA ARG A 162 -3.04 -4.18 12.12
C ARG A 162 -2.34 -4.26 10.77
N GLU A 163 -1.01 -4.18 10.74
CA GLU A 163 -0.21 -4.34 9.52
C GLU A 163 -0.33 -5.76 8.93
N LEU A 164 -0.41 -6.78 9.79
CA LEU A 164 -0.66 -8.17 9.38
C LEU A 164 -2.13 -8.45 9.02
N GLY A 165 -2.99 -7.42 9.01
CA GLY A 165 -4.40 -7.55 8.66
C GLY A 165 -5.29 -8.09 9.77
N TYR A 166 -4.76 -8.21 11.00
CA TYR A 166 -5.58 -8.54 12.16
C TYR A 166 -6.41 -7.32 12.57
N LYS A 167 -7.72 -7.53 12.64
CA LYS A 167 -8.69 -6.50 13.05
C LYS A 167 -9.27 -6.86 14.40
N THR A 168 -9.43 -5.85 15.26
CA THR A 168 -10.10 -6.03 16.55
C THR A 168 -11.58 -6.35 16.33
N GLU A 169 -12.24 -6.98 17.30
CA GLU A 169 -13.67 -7.27 17.19
C GLU A 169 -14.51 -6.01 17.01
N ALA A 170 -14.14 -4.90 17.65
CA ALA A 170 -14.80 -3.62 17.46
C ALA A 170 -14.69 -3.12 16.01
N GLN A 171 -13.51 -3.28 15.39
CA GLN A 171 -13.31 -2.93 13.98
C GLN A 171 -14.12 -3.85 13.06
N LYS A 172 -14.12 -5.17 13.32
CA LYS A 172 -14.95 -6.14 12.58
C LYS A 172 -16.44 -5.80 12.67
N LYS A 173 -16.95 -5.50 13.87
CA LYS A 173 -18.34 -5.11 14.10
C LYS A 173 -18.70 -3.79 13.42
N LYS A 174 -17.80 -2.81 13.42
CA LYS A 174 -18.01 -1.54 12.71
C LYS A 174 -18.07 -1.76 11.19
N GLU A 175 -17.16 -2.54 10.62
CA GLU A 175 -17.18 -2.89 9.20
C GLU A 175 -18.45 -3.65 8.83
N GLU A 176 -18.88 -4.59 9.66
CA GLU A 176 -20.12 -5.33 9.48
C GLU A 176 -21.34 -4.39 9.55
N HIS A 177 -21.37 -3.49 10.51
CA HIS A 177 -22.44 -2.49 10.64
C HIS A 177 -22.50 -1.56 9.41
N ASP A 178 -21.36 -1.05 8.97
CA ASP A 178 -21.27 -0.19 7.79
C ASP A 178 -21.67 -0.94 6.51
N TRP A 179 -21.31 -2.21 6.40
CA TRP A 179 -21.76 -3.08 5.32
C TRP A 179 -23.28 -3.32 5.34
N LYS A 180 -23.85 -3.66 6.51
CA LYS A 180 -25.30 -3.83 6.68
C LYS A 180 -26.08 -2.56 6.37
N LYS A 181 -25.56 -1.39 6.78
CA LYS A 181 -26.16 -0.09 6.48
C LYS A 181 -26.20 0.16 4.97
N LYS A 182 -25.08 -0.04 4.27
CA LYS A 182 -25.01 0.08 2.81
C LYS A 182 -25.93 -0.91 2.10
N GLU A 183 -26.06 -2.13 2.62
CA GLU A 183 -26.95 -3.13 2.05
C GLU A 183 -28.42 -2.74 2.21
N ALA A 184 -28.82 -2.21 3.38
CA ALA A 184 -30.15 -1.69 3.63
C ALA A 184 -30.47 -0.48 2.72
N GLU A 185 -29.52 0.44 2.55
CA GLU A 185 -29.64 1.57 1.61
C GLU A 185 -29.80 1.08 0.16
N ARG A 186 -29.05 0.06 -0.25
CA ARG A 186 -29.20 -0.56 -1.57
C ARG A 186 -30.59 -1.16 -1.76
N LYS A 187 -31.08 -1.94 -0.80
CA LYS A 187 -32.41 -2.58 -0.84
C LYS A 187 -33.54 -1.54 -0.87
N THR A 188 -33.45 -0.50 -0.04
CA THR A 188 -34.44 0.58 -0.03
C THR A 188 -34.45 1.36 -1.34
N ARG A 189 -33.29 1.68 -1.91
CA ARG A 189 -33.16 2.31 -3.23
C ARG A 189 -33.75 1.44 -4.34
N GLU A 190 -33.48 0.14 -4.32
CA GLU A 190 -34.01 -0.82 -5.29
C GLU A 190 -35.54 -0.96 -5.19
N TYR A 191 -36.08 -1.01 -3.96
CA TYR A 191 -37.52 -1.00 -3.72
C TYR A 191 -38.19 0.27 -4.26
N GLN A 192 -37.62 1.45 -3.99
CA GLN A 192 -38.15 2.72 -4.51
C GLN A 192 -38.09 2.79 -6.04
N GLN A 193 -37.01 2.32 -6.66
CA GLN A 193 -36.89 2.26 -8.13
C GLN A 193 -37.91 1.30 -8.74
N SER A 194 -38.11 0.12 -8.14
CA SER A 194 -39.08 -0.87 -8.59
C SER A 194 -40.52 -0.37 -8.43
N ARG A 195 -40.82 0.32 -7.31
CA ARG A 195 -42.12 0.97 -7.09
C ARG A 195 -42.38 2.09 -8.11
N SER A 196 -41.38 2.91 -8.41
CA SER A 196 -41.47 3.98 -9.42
C SER A 196 -41.67 3.42 -10.84
N LYS A 197 -40.95 2.35 -11.20
CA LYS A 197 -41.12 1.64 -12.48
C LYS A 197 -42.51 1.03 -12.59
N ASN A 198 -42.98 0.31 -11.56
CA ASN A 198 -44.31 -0.29 -11.55
C ASN A 198 -45.42 0.77 -11.60
N ASN A 199 -45.26 1.92 -10.93
CA ASN A 199 -46.23 3.00 -10.97
C ASN A 199 -46.25 3.75 -12.31
N ARG A 200 -45.09 3.91 -13.00
CA ARG A 200 -45.05 4.43 -14.38
C ARG A 200 -45.77 3.51 -15.37
N LEU A 201 -45.58 2.19 -15.25
CA LEU A 201 -46.27 1.20 -16.08
C LEU A 201 -47.79 1.19 -15.84
N HIS A 202 -48.25 1.33 -14.59
CA HIS A 202 -49.69 1.36 -14.26
C HIS A 202 -50.36 2.71 -14.56
N GLY A 203 -49.64 3.83 -14.48
CA GLY A 203 -50.14 5.16 -14.83
C GLY A 203 -50.38 5.33 -16.33
N HIS A 204 -49.52 4.76 -17.18
CA HIS A 204 -49.68 4.80 -18.64
C HIS A 204 -50.80 3.90 -19.16
N ARG A 205 -51.12 2.80 -18.45
CA ARG A 205 -52.26 1.94 -18.81
C ARG A 205 -53.61 2.62 -18.56
N ARG A 206 -53.74 3.32 -17.43
CA ARG A 206 -54.97 4.05 -17.04
C ARG A 206 -55.25 5.31 -17.87
N GLN A 207 -54.24 5.86 -18.57
CA GLN A 207 -54.47 6.97 -19.50
C GLN A 207 -54.86 6.53 -20.91
N ARG A 208 -54.50 5.30 -21.33
CA ARG A 208 -54.98 4.75 -22.60
C ARG A 208 -56.45 4.30 -22.56
N GLU A 209 -56.98 3.94 -21.39
CA GLU A 209 -58.38 3.54 -21.22
C GLU A 209 -59.35 4.72 -21.04
N ARG A 210 -58.88 5.95 -20.78
CA ARG A 210 -59.73 7.14 -20.63
C ARG A 210 -59.81 8.03 -21.88
N TYR A 211 -59.24 7.57 -23.00
CA TYR A 211 -59.35 8.24 -24.29
C TYR A 211 -59.78 7.22 -25.35
N THR A 212 -60.94 6.59 -25.14
CA THR A 212 -61.73 6.06 -26.24
C THR A 212 -62.59 7.23 -26.74
N PRO A 213 -62.23 7.90 -27.86
CA PRO A 213 -63.15 8.86 -28.46
C PRO A 213 -64.41 8.09 -28.84
N TYR A 214 -65.57 8.64 -28.47
CA TYR A 214 -66.88 8.18 -28.94
C TYR A 214 -66.79 7.88 -30.45
N ALA A 215 -66.74 6.60 -30.79
CA ALA A 215 -66.87 6.15 -32.15
C ALA A 215 -68.29 6.53 -32.59
N ARG A 216 -68.39 7.56 -33.43
CA ARG A 216 -69.63 7.92 -34.13
C ARG A 216 -70.14 6.67 -34.85
N GLU A 217 -71.25 6.13 -34.37
CA GLU A 217 -72.08 5.21 -35.13
C GLU A 217 -72.54 5.96 -36.40
N ARG A 218 -71.90 5.63 -37.52
CA ARG A 218 -72.48 5.85 -38.85
C ARG A 218 -73.51 4.74 -39.05
N THR A 219 -74.76 5.05 -38.76
CA THR A 219 -75.89 4.33 -39.33
C THR A 219 -76.16 4.89 -40.74
N ASN A 220 -76.40 3.96 -41.67
CA ASN A 220 -76.62 4.20 -43.10
C ASN A 220 -77.89 4.99 -43.39
#